data_AF-A0A4P9VUR6-F1
#
_entry.id   AF-A0A4P9VUR6-F1
#
_cell.length_a   1.000
_cell.length_b   1.000
_cell.length_c   1.000
_cell.angle_alpha   90.00
_cell.angle_beta   90.00
_cell.angle_gamma   90.00
#
_symmetry.space_group_name_H-M   'P 1'
#
loop_
_entity.id
_entity.type
_entity.pdbx_description
1 polymer ?
#
loop_
_entity_poly.entity_id
_entity_poly.type
_entity_poly.pdbx_seq_one_letter_code
_entity_poly.pdbx_strand_id
1 'polypeptide(L)'
;MERPSCDTFRRRNGGRPEHNRVRLEGLRSSGSVTEAQFAPLYAYGIVMILFIFPYLVWRLKGISDARGVRRDLQIIILGSIGCYALFFIWQAMPQTVQNGWPPILWHVSPSRPMNKKLTTSLRFPSPLSWKTFLTLGQSVMVVMPVLETLKGRHKGKNASLAHNMDSFLQVLADKTLFKEFKEFAMSDFCVENALFLEACEELETLTFQARTKSGRVLWAPGRKSQVAVASGSSLPSKSHVSILSAGKSSDLFNGGAKMDPSAQPGTVAMDGVVPESAVAHYRNFYETYVRAGARYEVNIPSSVRSAIKEQIASVCVRACGRAQGSCWRR
;
A
#
# COMPACT_ATOMS: atom_id res chain seq x y z
N MET A 1 -76.82 -40.51 -47.10
CA MET A 1 -75.47 -40.04 -47.45
C MET A 1 -74.52 -40.61 -46.42
N GLU A 2 -73.93 -41.74 -46.77
CA GLU A 2 -73.10 -42.61 -45.95
C GLU A 2 -71.73 -41.96 -45.67
N ARG A 3 -71.19 -42.13 -44.47
CA ARG A 3 -69.77 -41.88 -44.18
C ARG A 3 -69.10 -43.21 -43.79
N PRO A 4 -67.89 -43.49 -44.28
CA PRO A 4 -67.33 -44.82 -44.22
C PRO A 4 -66.57 -45.10 -42.93
N SER A 5 -66.66 -46.37 -42.55
CA SER A 5 -65.85 -47.08 -41.58
C SER A 5 -64.35 -46.95 -41.90
N CYS A 6 -63.54 -46.63 -40.88
CA CYS A 6 -62.08 -46.65 -40.97
C CYS A 6 -61.57 -47.75 -40.04
N ASP A 7 -61.57 -48.96 -40.59
CA ASP A 7 -60.96 -50.14 -40.03
C ASP A 7 -59.52 -50.28 -40.53
N THR A 8 -58.66 -50.84 -39.69
CA THR A 8 -57.41 -51.53 -40.03
C THR A 8 -56.24 -50.74 -40.63
N PHE A 9 -55.29 -50.35 -39.78
CA PHE A 9 -53.87 -50.37 -40.15
C PHE A 9 -52.98 -50.92 -39.01
N ARG A 10 -53.08 -52.24 -38.82
CA ARG A 10 -52.19 -53.05 -37.99
C ARG A 10 -50.93 -53.39 -38.82
N ARG A 11 -49.94 -52.50 -38.86
CA ARG A 11 -48.60 -52.83 -39.42
C ARG A 11 -47.55 -53.02 -38.32
N ARG A 12 -47.39 -54.30 -38.01
CA ARG A 12 -46.21 -55.03 -37.53
C ARG A 12 -44.88 -54.31 -37.85
N ASN A 13 -44.29 -53.64 -36.86
CA ASN A 13 -42.86 -53.29 -36.85
C ASN A 13 -42.18 -54.02 -35.69
N GLY A 14 -41.87 -55.30 -35.91
CA GLY A 14 -40.92 -56.05 -35.09
C GLY A 14 -39.50 -55.60 -35.41
N GLY A 15 -39.14 -54.39 -34.96
CA GLY A 15 -37.76 -53.90 -34.97
C GLY A 15 -37.03 -54.37 -33.72
N ARG A 16 -35.95 -55.14 -33.90
CA ARG A 16 -35.14 -55.79 -32.86
C ARG A 16 -34.77 -54.81 -31.72
N PRO A 17 -35.03 -55.15 -30.44
CA PRO A 17 -34.70 -54.31 -29.29
C PRO A 17 -33.21 -54.28 -28.89
N GLU A 18 -32.32 -55.02 -29.56
CA GLU A 18 -30.94 -55.16 -29.08
C GLU A 18 -29.99 -54.00 -29.43
N HIS A 19 -30.30 -53.16 -30.40
CA HIS A 19 -29.36 -52.12 -30.84
C HIS A 19 -29.36 -50.84 -29.99
N ASN A 20 -30.33 -50.67 -29.07
CA ASN A 20 -30.40 -49.53 -28.15
C ASN A 20 -29.70 -49.79 -26.80
N ARG A 21 -29.36 -51.04 -26.46
CA ARG A 21 -28.70 -51.35 -25.18
C ARG A 21 -27.22 -50.94 -25.18
N VAL A 22 -26.53 -51.14 -26.30
CA VAL A 22 -25.10 -50.78 -26.47
C VAL A 22 -24.87 -49.26 -26.43
N ARG A 23 -25.88 -48.45 -26.80
CA ARG A 23 -25.76 -46.97 -26.78
C ARG A 23 -25.92 -46.35 -25.39
N LEU A 24 -26.59 -47.04 -24.47
CA LEU A 24 -26.78 -46.57 -23.10
C LEU A 24 -25.57 -46.85 -22.20
N GLU A 25 -24.79 -47.88 -22.50
CA GLU A 25 -23.57 -48.18 -21.72
C GLU A 25 -22.42 -47.22 -22.05
N GLY A 26 -22.33 -46.71 -23.29
CA GLY A 26 -21.35 -45.70 -23.67
C GLY A 26 -21.53 -44.33 -23.01
N LEU A 27 -22.76 -43.97 -22.62
CA LEU A 27 -23.04 -42.69 -21.96
C LEU A 27 -22.79 -42.72 -20.45
N ARG A 28 -22.75 -43.90 -19.84
CA ARG A 28 -22.47 -44.05 -18.40
C ARG A 28 -20.99 -43.87 -18.05
N SER A 29 -20.09 -44.02 -19.03
CA SER A 29 -18.64 -43.84 -18.86
C SER A 29 -18.17 -42.38 -19.00
N SER A 30 -19.02 -41.44 -19.42
CA SER A 30 -18.61 -40.03 -19.61
C SER A 30 -18.64 -39.20 -18.32
N GLY A 31 -19.12 -39.77 -17.21
CA GLY A 31 -19.23 -39.06 -15.93
C GLY A 31 -17.94 -38.96 -15.11
N SER A 32 -16.90 -39.75 -15.41
CA SER A 32 -15.68 -39.82 -14.58
C SER A 32 -14.56 -38.85 -15.01
N VAL A 33 -14.65 -38.26 -16.20
CA VAL A 33 -13.57 -37.42 -16.75
C VAL A 33 -13.55 -36.02 -16.10
N THR A 34 -14.65 -35.57 -15.51
CA THR A 34 -14.75 -34.22 -14.94
C THR A 34 -14.13 -34.09 -13.55
N GLU A 35 -14.17 -35.11 -12.70
CA GLU A 35 -13.64 -34.99 -11.33
C GLU A 35 -12.12 -34.99 -11.26
N ALA A 36 -11.46 -35.84 -12.07
CA ALA A 36 -10.01 -35.92 -12.11
C ALA A 36 -9.36 -34.60 -12.57
N GLN A 37 -10.05 -33.81 -13.40
CA GLN A 37 -9.57 -32.51 -13.86
C GLN A 37 -9.46 -31.46 -12.74
N PHE A 38 -10.19 -31.64 -11.63
CA PHE A 38 -10.13 -30.73 -10.48
C PHE A 38 -9.14 -31.16 -9.41
N ALA A 39 -8.57 -32.37 -9.49
CA ALA A 39 -7.61 -32.86 -8.51
C ALA A 39 -6.43 -31.89 -8.29
N PRO A 40 -5.81 -31.27 -9.32
CA PRO A 40 -4.74 -30.28 -9.12
C PRO A 40 -5.21 -29.03 -8.36
N LEU A 41 -6.44 -28.58 -8.61
CA LEU A 41 -7.02 -27.40 -7.96
C LEU A 41 -7.27 -27.65 -6.47
N TYR A 42 -7.81 -28.82 -6.13
CA TYR A 42 -8.01 -29.21 -4.74
C TYR A 42 -6.68 -29.43 -4.02
N ALA A 43 -5.72 -30.09 -4.67
CA ALA A 43 -4.38 -30.26 -4.11
C ALA A 43 -3.73 -28.90 -3.81
N TYR A 44 -3.84 -27.93 -4.72
CA TYR A 44 -3.36 -26.57 -4.50
C TYR A 44 -4.04 -25.89 -3.31
N GLY A 45 -5.37 -25.96 -3.22
CA GLY A 45 -6.12 -25.39 -2.09
C GLY A 45 -5.72 -26.00 -0.75
N ILE A 46 -5.54 -27.32 -0.69
CA ILE A 46 -5.05 -28.03 0.51
C ILE A 46 -3.64 -27.57 0.88
N VAL A 47 -2.73 -27.47 -0.10
CA VAL A 47 -1.36 -26.99 0.14
C VAL A 47 -1.36 -25.55 0.68
N MET A 48 -2.21 -24.69 0.12
CA MET A 48 -2.37 -23.32 0.58
C MET A 48 -2.79 -23.24 2.05
N ILE A 49 -3.80 -24.02 2.45
CA ILE A 49 -4.36 -23.99 3.80
C ILE A 49 -3.44 -24.65 4.83
N LEU A 50 -2.82 -25.78 4.48
CA LEU A 50 -2.04 -26.56 5.44
C LEU A 50 -0.60 -26.07 5.59
N PHE A 51 0.00 -25.52 4.54
CA PHE A 51 1.41 -25.15 4.55
C PHE A 51 1.62 -23.65 4.38
N ILE A 52 1.03 -23.04 3.35
CA ILE A 52 1.36 -21.65 2.98
C ILE A 52 0.76 -20.67 4.00
N PHE A 53 -0.54 -20.70 4.28
CA PHE A 53 -1.15 -19.76 5.21
C PHE A 53 -0.60 -19.84 6.64
N PRO A 54 -0.39 -21.03 7.24
CA PRO A 54 0.25 -21.13 8.55
C PRO A 54 1.68 -20.56 8.54
N TYR A 55 2.45 -20.84 7.48
CA TYR A 55 3.77 -20.26 7.30
C TYR A 55 3.72 -18.73 7.21
N LEU A 56 2.80 -18.16 6.42
CA LEU A 56 2.64 -16.71 6.31
C LEU A 56 2.26 -16.08 7.66
N VAL A 57 1.28 -16.64 8.38
CA VAL A 57 0.88 -16.17 9.71
C VAL A 57 2.06 -16.22 10.68
N TRP A 58 2.84 -17.30 10.66
CA TRP A 58 4.04 -17.44 11.48
C TRP A 58 5.10 -16.39 11.13
N ARG A 59 5.36 -16.15 9.84
CA ARG A 59 6.33 -15.14 9.39
C ARG A 59 5.89 -13.72 9.75
N LEU A 60 4.59 -13.44 9.72
CA LEU A 60 4.04 -12.14 10.13
C LEU A 60 4.20 -11.88 11.64
N LYS A 61 4.29 -12.92 12.48
CA LYS A 61 4.42 -12.74 13.94
C LYS A 61 5.66 -11.94 14.36
N GLY A 62 6.74 -12.04 13.59
CA GLY A 62 8.01 -11.35 13.86
C GLY A 62 8.15 -9.96 13.21
N ILE A 63 7.07 -9.39 12.67
CA ILE A 63 7.09 -8.06 12.06
C ILE A 63 6.47 -7.06 13.03
N SER A 64 7.28 -6.10 13.51
CA SER A 64 6.75 -4.92 14.19
C SER A 64 6.19 -4.00 13.11
N ASP A 65 4.88 -3.78 13.15
CA ASP A 65 4.21 -2.95 12.17
C ASP A 65 3.51 -1.79 12.87
N ALA A 66 3.85 -0.58 12.45
CA ALA A 66 3.33 0.66 13.00
C ALA A 66 1.97 1.04 12.40
N ARG A 67 1.64 0.57 11.19
CA ARG A 67 0.43 0.98 10.45
C ARG A 67 -0.75 0.02 10.60
N GLY A 68 -0.57 -1.08 11.32
CA GLY A 68 -1.62 -2.09 11.50
C GLY A 68 -1.88 -2.99 10.29
N VAL A 69 -1.15 -2.79 9.19
CA VAL A 69 -1.14 -3.63 7.97
C VAL A 69 -0.98 -5.11 8.31
N ARG A 70 -0.15 -5.47 9.29
CA ARG A 70 0.05 -6.83 9.79
C ARG A 70 -1.26 -7.42 10.33
N ARG A 71 -2.01 -6.65 11.11
CA ARG A 71 -3.29 -7.11 11.67
C ARG A 71 -4.28 -7.34 10.54
N ASP A 72 -4.35 -6.42 9.59
CA ASP A 72 -5.23 -6.54 8.43
C ASP A 72 -4.87 -7.77 7.58
N LEU A 73 -3.58 -7.99 7.31
CA LEU A 73 -3.09 -9.16 6.58
C LEU A 73 -3.41 -10.46 7.32
N GLN A 74 -3.29 -10.48 8.65
CA GLN A 74 -3.65 -11.64 9.46
C GLN A 74 -5.16 -11.91 9.41
N ILE A 75 -6.00 -10.88 9.49
CA ILE A 75 -7.46 -11.00 9.36
C ILE A 75 -7.82 -11.54 7.99
N ILE A 76 -7.19 -11.03 6.92
CA ILE A 76 -7.41 -11.49 5.56
C ILE A 76 -7.02 -12.98 5.43
N ILE A 77 -5.83 -13.38 5.89
CA ILE A 77 -5.38 -14.77 5.81
C ILE A 77 -6.31 -15.71 6.61
N LEU A 78 -6.69 -15.33 7.83
CA LEU A 78 -7.60 -16.12 8.66
C LEU A 78 -9.01 -16.21 8.05
N GLY A 79 -9.51 -15.10 7.50
CA GLY A 79 -10.76 -15.06 6.75
C GLY A 79 -10.72 -15.98 5.54
N SER A 80 -9.63 -15.95 4.75
CA SER A 80 -9.45 -16.84 3.61
C SER A 80 -9.43 -18.32 4.02
N ILE A 81 -8.72 -18.70 5.10
CA ILE A 81 -8.74 -20.07 5.63
C ILE A 81 -10.17 -20.50 5.96
N GLY A 82 -10.94 -19.64 6.66
CA GLY A 82 -12.34 -19.90 6.98
C GLY A 82 -13.21 -20.10 5.73
N CYS A 83 -13.07 -19.23 4.75
CA CYS A 83 -13.78 -19.34 3.47
C CYS A 83 -13.43 -20.63 2.72
N TYR A 84 -12.15 -21.02 2.70
CA TYR A 84 -11.74 -22.27 2.07
C TYR A 84 -12.26 -23.51 2.82
N ALA A 85 -12.21 -23.50 4.15
CA ALA A 85 -12.76 -24.60 4.95
C ALA A 85 -14.26 -24.78 4.67
N LEU A 86 -15.02 -23.68 4.64
CA LEU A 86 -16.43 -23.70 4.24
C LEU A 86 -16.63 -24.21 2.81
N PHE A 87 -15.76 -23.82 1.87
CA PHE A 87 -15.80 -24.33 0.50
C PHE A 87 -15.55 -25.84 0.44
N PHE A 88 -14.58 -26.38 1.19
CA PHE A 88 -14.33 -27.82 1.21
C PHE A 88 -15.46 -28.60 1.90
N ILE A 89 -15.99 -28.08 3.02
CA ILE A 89 -17.18 -28.64 3.69
C ILE A 89 -18.35 -28.68 2.70
N TRP A 90 -18.54 -27.61 1.93
CA TRP A 90 -19.56 -27.54 0.89
C TRP A 90 -19.35 -28.62 -0.18
N GLN A 91 -18.13 -28.76 -0.72
CA GLN A 91 -17.83 -29.78 -1.73
C GLN A 91 -18.03 -31.20 -1.22
N ALA A 92 -17.80 -31.44 0.08
CA ALA A 92 -18.00 -32.74 0.71
C ALA A 92 -19.48 -33.09 0.94
N MET A 93 -20.41 -32.13 0.83
CA MET A 93 -21.82 -32.38 1.04
C MET A 93 -22.44 -33.18 -0.12
N PRO A 94 -23.44 -34.06 0.15
CA PRO A 94 -24.18 -34.74 -0.89
C PRO A 94 -24.81 -33.76 -1.89
N GLN A 95 -24.86 -34.14 -3.16
CA GLN A 95 -25.35 -33.28 -4.24
C GLN A 95 -26.82 -32.87 -4.04
N THR A 96 -27.61 -33.68 -3.33
CA THR A 96 -28.98 -33.35 -2.92
C THR A 96 -29.03 -32.12 -2.01
N VAL A 97 -28.06 -31.99 -1.08
CA VAL A 97 -27.94 -30.84 -0.16
C VAL A 97 -27.40 -29.63 -0.92
N GLN A 98 -26.40 -29.81 -1.78
CA GLN A 98 -25.83 -28.74 -2.60
C GLN A 98 -26.90 -28.11 -3.51
N ASN A 99 -27.77 -28.94 -4.10
CA ASN A 99 -28.87 -28.48 -4.97
C ASN A 99 -30.03 -27.86 -4.17
N GLY A 100 -30.21 -28.25 -2.91
CA GLY A 100 -31.28 -27.76 -2.03
C GLY A 100 -30.96 -26.44 -1.33
N TRP A 101 -29.69 -26.02 -1.31
CA TRP A 101 -29.32 -24.77 -0.65
C TRP A 101 -29.89 -23.56 -1.41
N PRO A 102 -30.45 -22.56 -0.71
CA PRO A 102 -31.07 -21.41 -1.36
C PRO A 102 -30.14 -20.75 -2.38
N PRO A 103 -30.58 -20.62 -3.65
CA PRO A 103 -29.90 -19.84 -4.68
C PRO A 103 -29.61 -18.40 -4.24
N ILE A 104 -30.27 -17.88 -3.21
CA ILE A 104 -30.14 -16.52 -2.70
C ILE A 104 -28.70 -16.12 -2.35
N LEU A 105 -27.85 -17.05 -1.91
CA LEU A 105 -26.45 -16.73 -1.56
C LEU A 105 -25.48 -16.74 -2.76
N TRP A 106 -25.81 -17.47 -3.83
CA TRP A 106 -24.88 -17.72 -4.95
C TRP A 106 -25.38 -17.16 -6.28
N HIS A 107 -26.68 -16.98 -6.38
CA HIS A 107 -27.38 -16.32 -7.44
C HIS A 107 -27.94 -15.00 -6.89
N VAL A 108 -27.16 -13.93 -7.04
CA VAL A 108 -27.76 -12.70 -7.60
C VAL A 108 -28.15 -13.03 -9.05
N SER A 109 -29.01 -14.04 -9.24
CA SER A 109 -29.75 -14.20 -10.48
C SER A 109 -30.71 -13.04 -10.46
N PRO A 110 -30.74 -12.19 -11.49
CA PRO A 110 -31.78 -11.21 -11.63
C PRO A 110 -33.08 -12.00 -11.84
N SER A 111 -33.78 -12.30 -10.75
CA SER A 111 -35.12 -12.90 -10.76
C SER A 111 -36.19 -11.90 -11.22
N ARG A 112 -35.77 -10.73 -11.71
CA ARG A 112 -36.61 -9.87 -12.53
C ARG A 112 -36.57 -10.35 -13.98
N PRO A 113 -37.72 -10.55 -14.64
CA PRO A 113 -37.78 -10.85 -16.06
C PRO A 113 -37.30 -9.62 -16.85
N MET A 114 -35.99 -9.43 -16.97
CA MET A 114 -35.42 -8.43 -17.86
C MET A 114 -35.49 -8.94 -19.30
N ASN A 115 -35.90 -8.04 -20.18
CA ASN A 115 -36.04 -8.20 -21.61
C ASN A 115 -34.96 -9.11 -22.23
N LYS A 116 -35.40 -10.15 -22.95
CA LYS A 116 -34.57 -11.20 -23.58
C LYS A 116 -33.47 -10.69 -24.53
N LYS A 117 -33.44 -9.39 -24.86
CA LYS A 117 -32.50 -8.79 -25.81
C LYS A 117 -31.20 -8.28 -25.16
N LEU A 118 -31.12 -8.12 -23.85
CA LEU A 118 -29.90 -7.60 -23.18
C LEU A 118 -29.19 -8.62 -22.26
N THR A 119 -29.66 -9.86 -22.23
CA THR A 119 -29.12 -10.94 -21.38
C THR A 119 -28.02 -11.78 -22.04
N THR A 120 -27.66 -11.49 -23.29
CA THR A 120 -26.72 -12.33 -24.05
C THR A 120 -25.24 -12.03 -23.77
N SER A 121 -24.89 -10.89 -23.16
CA SER A 121 -23.49 -10.48 -22.95
C SER A 121 -22.94 -10.74 -21.54
N LEU A 122 -23.78 -11.01 -20.54
CA LEU A 122 -23.34 -11.37 -19.18
C LEU A 122 -23.65 -12.83 -18.87
N ARG A 123 -23.24 -13.75 -19.76
CA ARG A 123 -23.18 -15.16 -19.36
C ARG A 123 -22.13 -15.25 -18.27
N PHE A 124 -22.59 -15.46 -17.03
CA PHE A 124 -21.71 -15.87 -15.95
C PHE A 124 -20.85 -17.03 -16.47
N PRO A 125 -19.53 -16.91 -16.35
CA PRO A 125 -18.65 -17.88 -16.96
C PRO A 125 -18.91 -19.25 -16.31
N SER A 126 -18.64 -20.33 -17.05
CA SER A 126 -19.01 -21.70 -16.67
C SER A 126 -18.62 -22.05 -15.22
N PRO A 127 -19.20 -23.08 -14.59
CA PRO A 127 -18.83 -23.51 -13.23
C PRO A 127 -17.31 -23.68 -12.99
N LEU A 128 -16.53 -23.86 -14.06
CA LEU A 128 -15.08 -23.89 -14.05
C LEU A 128 -14.46 -22.54 -13.67
N SER A 129 -15.00 -21.46 -14.20
CA SER A 129 -14.44 -20.12 -14.14
C SER A 129 -14.53 -19.46 -12.78
N TRP A 130 -15.60 -19.71 -12.00
CA TRP A 130 -15.71 -19.12 -10.67
C TRP A 130 -14.79 -19.85 -9.68
N LYS A 131 -14.62 -21.17 -9.83
CA LYS A 131 -13.66 -21.93 -9.04
C LYS A 131 -12.23 -21.43 -9.27
N THR A 132 -11.84 -21.25 -10.54
CA THR A 132 -10.52 -20.71 -10.88
C THR A 132 -10.36 -19.25 -10.46
N PHE A 133 -11.38 -18.41 -10.65
CA PHE A 133 -11.37 -17.01 -10.22
C PHE A 133 -11.21 -16.87 -8.71
N LEU A 134 -11.94 -17.66 -7.91
CA LEU A 134 -11.78 -17.66 -6.46
C LEU A 134 -10.38 -18.11 -6.05
N THR A 135 -9.86 -19.21 -6.61
CA THR A 135 -8.53 -19.69 -6.22
C THR A 135 -7.43 -18.73 -6.64
N LEU A 136 -7.48 -18.20 -7.87
CA LEU A 136 -6.43 -17.35 -8.40
C LEU A 136 -6.50 -15.94 -7.82
N GLY A 137 -7.72 -15.40 -7.68
CA GLY A 137 -7.98 -14.10 -7.06
C GLY A 137 -7.54 -14.06 -5.60
N GLN A 138 -7.82 -15.12 -4.83
CA GLN A 138 -7.35 -15.22 -3.45
C GLN A 138 -5.82 -15.32 -3.38
N SER A 139 -5.17 -16.07 -4.28
CA SER A 139 -3.71 -16.12 -4.33
C SER A 139 -3.10 -14.75 -4.63
N VAL A 140 -3.64 -14.00 -5.59
CA VAL A 140 -3.14 -12.65 -5.90
C VAL A 140 -3.40 -11.68 -4.75
N MET A 141 -4.61 -11.66 -4.19
CA MET A 141 -4.97 -10.71 -3.13
C MET A 141 -4.29 -10.97 -1.79
N VAL A 142 -3.98 -12.22 -1.47
CA VAL A 142 -3.37 -12.58 -0.18
C VAL A 142 -1.86 -12.72 -0.30
N VAL A 143 -1.38 -13.47 -1.30
CA VAL A 143 0.05 -13.81 -1.38
C VAL A 143 0.88 -12.64 -1.89
N MET A 144 0.38 -11.87 -2.87
CA MET A 144 1.17 -10.79 -3.46
C MET A 144 1.51 -9.69 -2.45
N PRO A 145 0.57 -9.14 -1.64
CA PRO A 145 0.93 -8.14 -0.63
C PRO A 145 1.88 -8.69 0.44
N VAL A 146 1.76 -9.97 0.80
CA VAL A 146 2.69 -10.60 1.74
C VAL A 146 4.09 -10.74 1.13
N LEU A 147 4.19 -11.13 -0.14
CA LEU A 147 5.48 -11.22 -0.82
C LEU A 147 6.12 -9.84 -1.00
N GLU A 148 5.34 -8.80 -1.31
CA GLU A 148 5.82 -7.43 -1.41
C GLU A 148 6.34 -6.91 -0.07
N THR A 149 5.61 -7.13 1.02
CA THR A 149 6.06 -6.76 2.38
C THR A 149 7.34 -7.53 2.78
N LEU A 150 7.44 -8.81 2.44
CA LEU A 150 8.66 -9.61 2.69
C LEU A 150 9.85 -9.15 1.81
N LYS A 151 9.60 -8.79 0.55
CA LYS A 151 10.62 -8.28 -0.38
C LYS A 151 11.13 -6.90 0.07
N GLY A 152 10.25 -6.02 0.52
CA GLY A 152 10.60 -4.73 1.12
C GLY A 152 11.54 -4.88 2.32
N ARG A 153 11.32 -5.91 3.15
CA ARG A 153 12.19 -6.22 4.30
C ARG A 153 13.61 -6.59 3.91
N HIS A 154 13.82 -7.25 2.77
CA HIS A 154 15.18 -7.56 2.29
C HIS A 154 15.94 -6.30 1.86
N LYS A 155 15.24 -5.30 1.33
CA LYS A 155 15.83 -4.02 0.94
C LYS A 155 16.21 -3.16 2.16
N GLY A 156 15.42 -3.21 3.23
CA GLY A 156 15.61 -2.39 4.44
C GLY A 156 16.60 -2.90 5.50
N LYS A 157 17.27 -4.05 5.32
CA LYS A 157 18.22 -4.58 6.33
C LYS A 157 19.50 -3.76 6.48
N ASN A 158 19.79 -2.85 5.55
CA ASN A 158 21.05 -2.11 5.56
C ASN A 158 21.00 -0.82 6.38
N ALA A 159 19.82 -0.36 6.81
CA ALA A 159 19.68 0.91 7.51
C ALA A 159 18.58 0.81 8.57
N SER A 160 18.89 0.18 9.72
CA SER A 160 18.03 0.25 10.90
C SER A 160 18.15 1.64 11.53
N LEU A 161 17.46 2.63 10.96
CA LEU A 161 17.39 3.96 11.54
C LEU A 161 16.51 3.93 12.79
N ALA A 162 16.99 4.52 13.88
CA ALA A 162 16.17 4.71 15.06
C ALA A 162 15.05 5.71 14.74
N HIS A 163 13.89 5.55 15.38
CA HIS A 163 12.77 6.48 15.22
C HIS A 163 12.97 7.76 16.06
N ASN A 164 14.12 8.43 15.87
CA ASN A 164 14.51 9.66 16.55
C ASN A 164 14.84 10.76 15.54
N MET A 165 14.86 12.01 16.02
CA MET A 165 15.16 13.17 15.18
C MET A 165 16.57 13.09 14.58
N ASP A 166 17.55 12.58 15.32
CA ASP A 166 18.94 12.47 14.86
C ASP A 166 19.09 11.55 13.64
N SER A 167 18.38 10.42 13.64
CA SER A 167 18.37 9.52 12.47
C SER A 167 17.68 10.18 11.28
N PHE A 168 16.64 10.99 11.51
CA PHE A 168 16.01 11.74 10.42
C PHE A 168 16.97 12.79 9.84
N LEU A 169 17.71 13.54 10.68
CA LEU A 169 18.75 14.45 10.21
C LEU A 169 19.85 13.70 9.45
N GLN A 170 20.18 12.47 9.84
CA GLN A 170 21.10 11.61 9.09
C GLN A 170 20.54 11.25 7.70
N VAL A 171 19.23 10.96 7.58
CA VAL A 171 18.57 10.76 6.27
C VAL A 171 18.70 12.00 5.40
N LEU A 172 18.47 13.19 5.98
CA LEU A 172 18.58 14.45 5.24
C LEU A 172 20.02 14.75 4.80
N ALA A 173 21.02 14.35 5.59
CA ALA A 173 22.42 14.58 5.30
C ALA A 173 22.99 13.63 4.22
N ASP A 174 22.48 12.40 4.13
CA ASP A 174 22.95 11.39 3.17
C ASP A 174 22.05 11.38 1.91
N LYS A 175 22.62 11.75 0.76
CA LYS A 175 21.92 11.78 -0.54
C LYS A 175 21.31 10.43 -0.93
N THR A 176 21.92 9.31 -0.53
CA THR A 176 21.43 7.98 -0.85
C THR A 176 20.19 7.63 -0.02
N LEU A 177 20.24 7.87 1.30
CA LEU A 177 19.10 7.70 2.20
C LEU A 177 17.96 8.67 1.85
N PHE A 178 18.29 9.91 1.49
CA PHE A 178 17.30 10.89 1.07
C PHE A 178 16.57 10.48 -0.22
N LYS A 179 17.26 9.82 -1.16
CA LYS A 179 16.63 9.26 -2.36
C LYS A 179 15.64 8.16 -2.01
N GLU A 180 16.00 7.26 -1.09
CA GLU A 180 15.08 6.21 -0.61
C GLU A 180 13.88 6.82 0.14
N PHE A 181 14.12 7.85 0.96
CA PHE A 181 13.06 8.62 1.62
C PHE A 181 12.13 9.29 0.62
N LYS A 182 12.65 9.83 -0.49
CA LYS A 182 11.85 10.42 -1.56
C LYS A 182 11.01 9.37 -2.30
N GLU A 183 11.57 8.19 -2.58
CA GLU A 183 10.82 7.04 -3.14
C GLU A 183 9.68 6.61 -2.21
N PHE A 184 9.95 6.56 -0.91
CA PHE A 184 8.96 6.27 0.10
C PHE A 184 7.85 7.34 0.15
N ALA A 185 8.21 8.62 0.16
CA ALA A 185 7.26 9.73 0.14
C ALA A 185 6.38 9.75 -1.13
N MET A 186 6.92 9.32 -2.29
CA MET A 186 6.13 9.12 -3.51
C MET A 186 5.08 8.02 -3.35
N SER A 187 5.41 6.91 -2.67
CA SER A 187 4.48 5.82 -2.44
C SER A 187 3.35 6.18 -1.46
N ASP A 188 3.62 7.11 -0.55
CA ASP A 188 2.66 7.61 0.45
C ASP A 188 1.92 8.88 0.00
N PHE A 189 2.06 9.29 -1.28
CA PHE A 189 1.47 10.51 -1.83
C PHE A 189 1.79 11.79 -1.04
N CYS A 190 2.99 11.85 -0.45
CA CYS A 190 3.47 12.97 0.35
C CYS A 190 4.84 13.48 -0.12
N VAL A 191 5.13 13.28 -1.42
CA VAL A 191 6.39 13.64 -2.07
C VAL A 191 6.70 15.14 -1.99
N GLU A 192 5.67 15.97 -1.92
CA GLU A 192 5.79 17.42 -1.77
C GLU A 192 6.58 17.82 -0.52
N ASN A 193 6.50 17.05 0.58
CA ASN A 193 7.30 17.31 1.78
C ASN A 193 8.79 17.07 1.53
N ALA A 194 9.14 16.00 0.81
CA ALA A 194 10.53 15.69 0.47
C ALA A 194 11.09 16.70 -0.54
N LEU A 195 10.30 17.09 -1.54
CA LEU A 195 10.68 18.11 -2.53
C LEU A 195 10.84 19.49 -1.89
N PHE A 196 10.00 19.83 -0.92
CA PHE A 196 10.11 21.07 -0.15
C PHE A 196 11.43 21.15 0.61
N LEU A 197 11.84 20.07 1.31
CA LEU A 197 13.12 20.03 2.04
C LEU A 197 14.32 20.17 1.10
N GLU A 198 14.30 19.52 -0.06
CA GLU A 198 15.33 19.65 -1.08
C GLU A 198 15.40 21.09 -1.63
N ALA A 199 14.24 21.70 -1.89
CA ALA A 199 14.16 23.07 -2.36
C ALA A 199 14.61 24.09 -1.29
N CYS A 200 14.44 23.80 0.01
CA CYS A 200 15.02 24.59 1.09
C CYS A 200 16.56 24.56 1.04
N GLU A 201 17.17 23.37 0.91
CA GLU A 201 18.63 23.22 0.82
C GLU A 201 19.21 23.92 -0.43
N GLU A 202 18.51 23.82 -1.57
CA GLU A 202 18.88 24.53 -2.80
C GLU A 202 18.82 26.05 -2.59
N LEU A 203 17.75 26.55 -1.95
CA LEU A 203 17.57 27.98 -1.69
C LEU A 203 18.63 28.54 -0.74
N GLU A 204 19.02 27.78 0.28
CA GLU A 204 20.14 28.10 1.16
C GLU A 204 21.46 28.18 0.39
N THR A 205 21.72 27.20 -0.48
CA THR A 205 22.92 27.16 -1.32
C THR A 205 22.99 28.36 -2.27
N LEU A 206 21.88 28.71 -2.93
CA LEU A 206 21.79 29.87 -3.82
C LEU A 206 21.96 31.18 -3.05
N THR A 207 21.37 31.29 -1.86
CA THR A 207 21.52 32.46 -0.99
C THR A 207 22.99 32.62 -0.57
N PHE A 208 23.65 31.53 -0.21
CA PHE A 208 25.07 31.53 0.12
C PHE A 208 25.94 31.97 -1.06
N GLN A 209 25.73 31.38 -2.25
CA GLN A 209 26.48 31.75 -3.46
C GLN A 209 26.25 33.21 -3.87
N ALA A 210 25.03 33.73 -3.71
CA ALA A 210 24.73 35.12 -4.01
C ALA A 210 25.44 36.08 -3.03
N ARG A 211 25.54 35.70 -1.74
CA ARG A 211 26.29 36.47 -0.73
C ARG A 211 27.79 36.49 -1.01
N THR A 212 28.39 35.36 -1.40
CA THR A 212 29.83 35.29 -1.71
C THR A 212 30.19 36.09 -2.96
N LYS A 213 29.37 36.04 -4.02
CA LYS A 213 29.58 36.84 -5.25
C LYS A 213 29.48 38.35 -5.02
N SER A 214 28.69 38.78 -4.02
CA SER A 214 28.54 40.21 -3.71
C SER A 214 29.80 40.83 -3.08
N GLY A 215 30.84 40.03 -2.78
CA GLY A 215 32.15 40.51 -2.31
C GLY A 215 32.11 41.17 -0.92
N ARG A 216 30.96 41.16 -0.23
CA ARG A 216 30.74 41.91 1.02
C ARG A 216 31.00 41.13 2.30
N VAL A 217 31.34 39.84 2.26
CA VAL A 217 31.54 39.14 3.52
C VAL A 217 32.66 38.11 3.51
N LEU A 218 33.70 38.43 4.28
CA LEU A 218 34.67 37.50 4.84
C LEU A 218 33.98 36.70 5.97
N TRP A 219 33.05 35.81 5.63
CA TRP A 219 32.56 34.84 6.62
C TRP A 219 33.63 33.76 6.79
N ALA A 220 34.27 33.73 7.96
CA ALA A 220 34.96 32.53 8.41
C ALA A 220 33.90 31.42 8.54
N PRO A 221 34.07 30.24 7.92
CA PRO A 221 33.12 29.16 8.05
C PRO A 221 33.01 28.81 9.52
N GLY A 222 31.89 29.20 10.14
CA GLY A 222 31.52 28.80 11.47
C GLY A 222 31.60 27.28 11.51
N ARG A 223 32.61 26.80 12.23
CA ARG A 223 32.84 25.42 12.65
C ARG A 223 31.48 24.73 12.74
N LYS A 224 31.19 23.81 11.80
CA LYS A 224 30.04 22.90 11.95
C LYS A 224 30.14 22.40 13.38
N SER A 225 29.15 22.70 14.22
CA SER A 225 29.05 22.08 15.54
C SER A 225 29.05 20.59 15.29
N GLN A 226 30.22 19.97 15.36
CA GLN A 226 30.34 18.60 15.76
C GLN A 226 29.65 18.59 17.12
N VAL A 227 28.39 18.18 17.13
CA VAL A 227 27.81 17.51 18.28
C VAL A 227 28.76 16.34 18.50
N ALA A 228 29.77 16.55 19.34
CA ALA A 228 30.64 15.52 19.81
C ALA A 228 29.74 14.60 20.63
N VAL A 229 29.18 13.61 19.97
CA VAL A 229 28.62 12.43 20.60
C VAL A 229 29.80 11.79 21.33
N ALA A 230 29.88 12.04 22.63
CA ALA A 230 30.86 11.45 23.50
C ALA A 230 30.70 9.93 23.47
N SER A 231 31.46 9.27 22.59
CA SER A 231 31.73 7.85 22.67
C SER A 231 32.66 7.63 23.85
N GLY A 232 32.07 7.50 25.04
CA GLY A 232 32.75 6.99 26.22
C GLY A 232 32.86 5.47 26.11
N SER A 233 33.99 4.99 25.61
CA SER A 233 34.41 3.59 25.72
C SER A 233 35.54 3.46 26.74
N SER A 234 35.25 2.78 27.85
CA SER A 234 36.26 2.01 28.59
C SER A 234 35.62 0.76 29.20
N LEU A 235 35.99 -0.37 28.59
CA LEU A 235 35.89 -1.76 29.05
C LEU A 235 36.68 -1.96 30.38
N PRO A 236 36.51 -3.06 31.15
CA PRO A 236 36.44 -4.43 30.63
C PRO A 236 35.56 -5.46 31.38
N SER A 237 35.25 -6.56 30.69
CA SER A 237 35.62 -7.93 31.11
C SER A 237 34.58 -8.99 30.74
N LYS A 238 35.12 -10.15 30.41
CA LYS A 238 34.50 -11.40 29.94
C LYS A 238 33.33 -11.88 30.81
N SER A 239 32.26 -12.35 30.18
CA SER A 239 31.93 -13.78 30.04
C SER A 239 30.42 -14.06 30.00
N HIS A 240 30.09 -15.15 29.31
CA HIS A 240 28.83 -15.90 29.30
C HIS A 240 27.60 -15.40 28.53
N VAL A 241 27.44 -16.05 27.38
CA VAL A 241 26.18 -16.38 26.71
C VAL A 241 25.15 -16.91 27.71
N SER A 242 23.92 -16.38 27.67
CA SER A 242 22.69 -17.16 27.78
C SER A 242 21.51 -16.40 27.17
N ILE A 243 20.85 -17.12 26.27
CA ILE A 243 19.61 -16.81 25.56
C ILE A 243 18.43 -17.24 26.44
N LEU A 244 17.31 -16.50 26.34
CA LEU A 244 15.97 -16.68 26.94
C LEU A 244 15.77 -16.15 28.37
N SER A 245 14.92 -15.13 28.50
CA SER A 245 13.69 -15.26 29.28
C SER A 245 12.71 -14.12 28.96
N ALA A 246 11.45 -14.49 28.80
CA ALA A 246 10.31 -13.60 28.71
C ALA A 246 10.03 -12.96 30.07
N GLY A 247 9.88 -11.63 30.10
CA GLY A 247 9.51 -10.88 31.30
C GLY A 247 8.62 -9.71 30.93
N LYS A 248 7.36 -9.77 31.39
CA LYS A 248 6.37 -8.68 31.43
C LYS A 248 7.00 -7.36 31.88
N SER A 249 6.77 -6.29 31.12
CA SER A 249 6.90 -4.92 31.61
C SER A 249 5.76 -4.09 31.04
N SER A 250 4.57 -4.28 31.61
CA SER A 250 3.63 -3.17 31.81
C SER A 250 4.25 -2.23 32.86
N ASP A 251 3.96 -0.94 32.76
CA ASP A 251 4.28 0.11 33.76
C ASP A 251 5.56 0.92 33.57
N LEU A 252 5.81 1.46 32.36
CA LEU A 252 6.72 2.59 32.15
C LEU A 252 6.24 3.53 31.03
N PHE A 253 5.01 4.05 31.15
CA PHE A 253 4.56 5.20 30.36
C PHE A 253 3.62 6.07 31.19
N ASN A 254 4.12 6.53 32.34
CA ASN A 254 3.51 7.63 33.08
C ASN A 254 4.59 8.58 33.62
N GLY A 255 5.52 8.94 32.74
CA GLY A 255 6.49 10.00 32.95
C GLY A 255 6.00 11.25 32.21
N GLY A 256 5.13 12.03 32.85
CA GLY A 256 4.84 13.39 32.44
C GLY A 256 6.09 14.24 32.59
N ALA A 257 6.97 14.21 31.59
CA ALA A 257 8.05 15.17 31.45
C ALA A 257 7.39 16.52 31.17
N LYS A 258 7.36 17.36 32.19
CA LYS A 258 7.05 18.79 32.11
C LYS A 258 8.06 19.39 31.14
N MET A 259 7.66 19.50 29.87
CA MET A 259 8.46 20.06 28.80
C MET A 259 8.59 21.56 29.08
N ASP A 260 9.77 22.02 29.47
CA ASP A 260 10.07 23.44 29.64
C ASP A 260 9.86 24.15 28.30
N PRO A 261 8.93 25.11 28.18
CA PRO A 261 8.65 25.81 26.93
C PRO A 261 9.73 26.83 26.52
N SER A 262 10.93 26.81 27.12
CA SER A 262 11.96 27.82 26.90
C SER A 262 13.14 27.40 26.02
N ALA A 263 13.20 26.15 25.55
CA ALA A 263 14.21 25.72 24.58
C ALA A 263 13.66 25.89 23.15
N GLN A 264 13.47 27.14 22.72
CA GLN A 264 13.31 27.40 21.29
C GLN A 264 14.64 27.00 20.59
N PRO A 265 14.61 26.15 19.56
CA PRO A 265 15.79 25.88 18.76
C PRO A 265 16.31 27.22 18.26
N GLY A 266 17.57 27.52 18.56
CA GLY A 266 18.17 28.83 18.34
C GLY A 266 17.85 29.33 16.95
N THR A 267 16.91 30.28 16.88
CA THR A 267 16.65 31.10 15.72
C THR A 267 17.92 31.89 15.50
N VAL A 268 18.83 31.34 14.71
CA VAL A 268 19.90 32.12 14.10
C VAL A 268 19.16 33.19 13.32
N ALA A 269 19.06 34.38 13.91
CA ALA A 269 18.44 35.53 13.29
C ALA A 269 19.24 35.80 12.02
N MET A 270 18.76 35.27 10.90
CA MET A 270 19.21 35.60 9.56
C MET A 270 18.71 37.02 9.26
N ASP A 271 19.16 38.00 10.04
CA ASP A 271 18.96 39.44 9.79
C ASP A 271 19.69 39.89 8.51
N GLY A 272 20.40 38.97 7.85
CA GLY A 272 21.01 39.20 6.55
C GLY A 272 19.96 39.37 5.46
N VAL A 273 19.86 40.60 4.95
CA VAL A 273 19.13 40.95 3.73
C VAL A 273 19.36 39.89 2.64
N VAL A 274 18.27 39.33 2.10
CA VAL A 274 18.33 38.37 0.99
C VAL A 274 18.92 39.06 -0.24
N PRO A 275 19.96 38.50 -0.89
CA PRO A 275 20.54 39.10 -2.08
C PRO A 275 19.52 39.24 -3.22
N GLU A 276 19.60 40.33 -3.98
CA GLU A 276 18.68 40.63 -5.08
C GLU A 276 18.61 39.50 -6.12
N SER A 277 19.75 38.87 -6.42
CA SER A 277 19.83 37.73 -7.35
C SER A 277 19.07 36.48 -6.87
N ALA A 278 18.82 36.34 -5.56
CA ALA A 278 18.10 35.20 -4.99
C ALA A 278 16.58 35.44 -4.92
N VAL A 279 16.11 36.69 -5.01
CA VAL A 279 14.69 37.05 -4.79
C VAL A 279 13.74 36.29 -5.73
N ALA A 280 14.13 36.11 -6.99
CA ALA A 280 13.36 35.34 -7.95
C ALA A 280 13.16 33.87 -7.52
N HIS A 281 14.20 33.26 -6.91
CA HIS A 281 14.14 31.90 -6.40
C HIS A 281 13.24 31.77 -5.17
N TYR A 282 13.30 32.74 -4.22
CA TYR A 282 12.37 32.77 -3.08
C TYR A 282 10.91 32.91 -3.53
N ARG A 283 10.65 33.74 -4.56
CA ARG A 283 9.30 33.87 -5.14
C ARG A 283 8.84 32.56 -5.77
N ASN A 284 9.68 31.92 -6.59
CA ASN A 284 9.35 30.64 -7.21
C ASN A 284 9.10 29.54 -6.18
N PHE A 285 9.92 29.47 -5.12
CA PHE A 285 9.75 28.56 -4.00
C PHE A 285 8.38 28.74 -3.32
N TYR A 286 8.01 29.99 -3.03
CA TYR A 286 6.70 30.31 -2.43
C TYR A 286 5.53 29.91 -3.32
N GLU A 287 5.58 30.25 -4.61
CA GLU A 287 4.52 29.92 -5.57
C GLU A 287 4.37 28.40 -5.78
N THR A 288 5.46 27.64 -5.65
CA THR A 288 5.48 26.19 -5.90
C THR A 288 5.01 25.38 -4.69
N TYR A 289 5.43 25.77 -3.48
CA TYR A 289 5.23 24.95 -2.28
C TYR A 289 4.37 25.58 -1.17
N VAL A 290 4.30 26.91 -1.09
CA VAL A 290 3.75 27.62 0.09
C VAL A 290 2.38 28.24 -0.19
N ARG A 291 2.15 28.72 -1.43
CA ARG A 291 0.90 29.36 -1.83
C ARG A 291 -0.29 28.40 -1.71
N ALA A 292 -1.43 28.91 -1.28
CA ALA A 292 -2.69 28.16 -1.28
C ALA A 292 -3.09 27.77 -2.71
N GLY A 293 -3.33 26.48 -2.94
CA GLY A 293 -3.59 25.92 -4.27
C GLY A 293 -2.34 25.72 -5.12
N ALA A 294 -1.13 25.80 -4.54
CA ALA A 294 0.09 25.49 -5.26
C ALA A 294 0.14 24.02 -5.68
N ARG A 295 0.87 23.73 -6.78
CA ARG A 295 0.98 22.37 -7.33
C ARG A 295 1.55 21.37 -6.33
N TYR A 296 2.47 21.82 -5.48
CA TYR A 296 3.11 21.04 -4.43
C TYR A 296 2.87 21.71 -3.07
N GLU A 297 1.64 22.20 -2.83
CA GLU A 297 1.29 22.86 -1.56
C GLU A 297 1.56 21.93 -0.37
N VAL A 298 2.48 22.37 0.51
CA VAL A 298 2.81 21.67 1.74
C VAL A 298 1.79 22.01 2.83
N ASN A 299 1.43 21.03 3.65
CA ASN A 299 0.51 21.22 4.77
C ASN A 299 1.19 21.96 5.94
N ILE A 300 1.24 23.30 5.84
CA ILE A 300 1.74 24.21 6.87
C ILE A 300 0.61 25.07 7.46
N PRO A 301 0.68 25.44 8.76
CA PRO A 301 -0.29 26.35 9.38
C PRO A 301 -0.40 27.68 8.64
N SER A 302 -1.61 28.24 8.58
CA SER A 302 -1.88 29.52 7.91
C SER A 302 -1.08 30.68 8.50
N SER A 303 -0.78 30.66 9.80
CA SER A 303 0.09 31.63 10.46
C SER A 303 1.52 31.63 9.91
N VAL A 304 2.10 30.44 9.72
CA VAL A 304 3.45 30.27 9.14
C VAL A 304 3.46 30.71 7.67
N ARG A 305 2.42 30.34 6.92
CA ARG A 305 2.25 30.75 5.52
C ARG A 305 2.20 32.27 5.37
N SER A 306 1.43 32.95 6.22
CA SER A 306 1.34 34.42 6.24
C SER A 306 2.68 35.06 6.61
N ALA A 307 3.40 34.52 7.60
CA ALA A 307 4.72 35.02 7.98
C ALA A 307 5.73 34.90 6.83
N ILE A 308 5.78 33.77 6.12
CA ILE A 308 6.66 33.57 4.95
C ILE A 308 6.28 34.57 3.83
N LYS A 309 4.97 34.75 3.58
CA LYS A 309 4.48 35.71 2.57
C LYS A 309 4.94 37.13 2.88
N GLU A 310 4.79 37.57 4.13
CA GLU A 310 5.23 38.90 4.59
C GLU A 310 6.75 39.07 4.49
N GLN A 311 7.52 38.04 4.87
CA GLN A 311 8.98 38.07 4.74
C GLN A 311 9.42 38.26 3.29
N ILE A 312 8.85 37.48 2.35
CA ILE A 312 9.16 37.58 0.92
C ILE A 312 8.73 38.94 0.35
N ALA A 313 7.56 39.45 0.73
CA ALA A 313 7.11 40.77 0.34
C ALA A 313 8.07 41.87 0.83
N SER A 314 8.55 41.77 2.07
CA SER A 314 9.50 42.75 2.64
C SER A 314 10.86 42.74 1.92
N VAL A 315 11.28 41.57 1.44
CA VAL A 315 12.51 41.39 0.66
C VAL A 315 12.36 42.02 -0.73
N CYS A 316 11.24 41.78 -1.41
CA CYS A 316 10.97 42.37 -2.72
C CYS A 316 10.89 43.89 -2.68
N VAL A 317 10.28 44.48 -1.64
CA VAL A 317 10.19 45.95 -1.51
C VAL A 317 11.58 46.58 -1.38
N ARG A 318 12.47 45.96 -0.60
CA ARG A 318 13.85 46.43 -0.42
C ARG A 318 14.68 46.32 -1.70
N ALA A 319 14.52 45.24 -2.45
CA ALA A 319 15.19 45.05 -3.75
C ALA A 319 14.68 46.06 -4.80
N CYS A 320 13.37 46.33 -4.86
CA CYS A 320 12.77 47.23 -5.85
C CYS A 320 12.89 48.73 -5.54
N GLY A 321 13.77 49.15 -4.62
CA GLY A 321 13.93 50.53 -4.13
C GLY A 321 14.24 51.63 -5.17
N ARG A 322 14.15 51.36 -6.48
CA ARG A 322 14.24 52.36 -7.56
C ARG A 322 13.21 52.21 -8.69
N ALA A 323 12.32 51.22 -8.65
CA ALA A 323 11.30 51.03 -9.71
C ALA A 323 9.98 50.52 -9.09
N GLN A 324 9.25 51.41 -8.42
CA GLN A 324 8.01 51.09 -7.70
C GLN A 324 6.79 51.05 -8.63
N GLY A 325 5.91 50.06 -8.43
CA GLY A 325 4.49 50.19 -8.76
C GLY A 325 3.72 48.88 -8.97
N SER A 326 4.25 47.94 -9.77
CA SER A 326 3.33 47.07 -10.54
C SER A 326 3.46 45.55 -10.32
N CYS A 327 4.45 45.07 -9.56
CA CYS A 327 4.88 43.65 -9.69
C CYS A 327 4.10 42.62 -8.83
N TRP A 328 3.27 43.05 -7.88
CA TRP A 328 2.61 42.13 -6.91
C TRP A 328 1.06 42.10 -6.95
N ARG A 329 0.42 42.87 -7.85
CA ARG A 329 -1.05 42.94 -7.96
C ARG A 329 -1.68 42.02 -9.03
N ARG A 330 -0.96 40.98 -9.49
CA ARG A 330 -1.51 39.95 -10.37
C ARG A 330 -1.37 38.58 -9.73
#